data_AF-R7RXJ5-F1
#
_entry.id   AF-R7RXJ5-F1
#
_cell.length_a   1.000
_cell.length_b   1.000
_cell.length_c   1.000
_cell.angle_alpha   90.00
_cell.angle_beta   90.00
_cell.angle_gamma   90.00
#
_symmetry.space_group_name_H-M   'P 1'
#
loop_
_entity.id
_entity.type
_entity.pdbx_description
1 polymer ?
#
loop_
_entity_poly.entity_id
_entity_poly.type
_entity_poly.pdbx_seq_one_letter_code
_entity_poly.pdbx_strand_id
1 'polypeptide(L)'
;MSSVATSPERQPPTIIFKGDYVATEQRIMAIRQDYYKRSATPDMYEPPAKPSPYPISYLSPTQVIPRTIARAVPSTRPSKLFKDDYNEPTQYRVPPAIPAWRNSFEHLKPEDMNFMQSSTWKADRRFVAPKPQIFYNVDLEKLFRMLRVWKAIADPWLDTTANGYDAGRMLDSHEWRVLLNHNKNGYLQHPVSTKTEDVSASVLRELDIRLRIMRQPEPDFEAIYRNTSSDARHDRLDEKSVRYILWKLCELNFKFELLSLDRRICKFGVRHRSMSDEEWMITRESKVLRCFYGRSLGRTHIFNAQPEFARKGLADPEWKERLPFVRALWDLIMDWDIEVPRVLQIGLDEWVSMDEKGFLLKERAIVVCYCKSFYHSFCRLPTVPRTLSPEDIQAAVKAAK
;
A
#
# COMPACT_ATOMS: atom_id res chain seq x y z
N MET A 1 -13.58 -49.17 34.62
CA MET A 1 -13.07 -48.94 33.26
C MET A 1 -14.20 -48.35 32.44
N SER A 2 -14.25 -47.02 32.32
CA SER A 2 -15.22 -46.32 31.46
C SER A 2 -14.46 -45.42 30.50
N SER A 3 -14.58 -45.75 29.22
CA SER A 3 -13.97 -45.05 28.08
C SER A 3 -14.75 -43.76 27.79
N VAL A 4 -14.10 -42.61 27.90
CA VAL A 4 -14.65 -41.31 27.51
C VAL A 4 -14.24 -41.06 26.05
N ALA A 5 -15.23 -41.09 25.16
CA ALA A 5 -15.04 -40.77 23.75
C ALA A 5 -14.86 -39.25 23.57
N THR A 6 -13.66 -38.84 23.13
CA THR A 6 -13.37 -37.46 22.73
C THR A 6 -13.99 -37.16 21.37
N SER A 7 -14.82 -36.12 21.32
CA SER A 7 -15.48 -35.63 20.10
C SER A 7 -14.45 -34.95 19.17
N PRO A 8 -14.48 -35.19 17.85
CA PRO A 8 -13.55 -34.55 16.91
C PRO A 8 -13.84 -33.07 16.77
N GLU A 9 -12.81 -32.27 17.01
CA GLU A 9 -12.76 -30.81 16.87
C GLU A 9 -13.10 -30.43 15.41
N ARG A 10 -14.30 -29.86 15.19
CA ARG A 10 -14.74 -29.40 13.87
C ARG A 10 -13.94 -28.16 13.48
N GLN A 11 -13.06 -28.29 12.49
CA GLN A 11 -12.44 -27.13 11.82
C GLN A 11 -13.54 -26.24 11.20
N PRO A 12 -13.46 -24.91 11.36
CA PRO A 12 -14.40 -24.00 10.70
C PRO A 12 -14.24 -24.06 9.18
N PRO A 13 -15.32 -23.93 8.40
CA PRO A 13 -15.28 -24.04 6.95
C PRO A 13 -14.41 -22.93 6.33
N THR A 14 -13.47 -23.35 5.48
CA THR A 14 -12.71 -22.45 4.60
C THR A 14 -13.66 -21.80 3.60
N ILE A 15 -13.95 -20.52 3.78
CA ILE A 15 -14.68 -19.71 2.79
C ILE A 15 -13.70 -19.37 1.66
N ILE A 16 -13.82 -20.08 0.54
CA ILE A 16 -13.10 -19.77 -0.70
C ILE A 16 -13.97 -18.81 -1.51
N PHE A 17 -13.51 -17.58 -1.71
CA PHE A 17 -14.14 -16.65 -2.65
C PHE A 17 -13.86 -17.12 -4.09
N LYS A 18 -14.78 -17.90 -4.67
CA LYS A 18 -14.80 -18.20 -6.10
C LYS A 18 -15.47 -17.05 -6.84
N GLY A 19 -14.72 -16.00 -7.17
CA GLY A 19 -15.10 -15.10 -8.25
C GLY A 19 -14.87 -15.80 -9.60
N ASP A 20 -15.75 -15.61 -10.58
CA ASP A 20 -15.54 -16.07 -11.97
C ASP A 20 -14.42 -15.24 -12.63
N TYR A 21 -13.17 -15.54 -12.27
CA TYR A 21 -11.99 -14.83 -12.76
C TYR A 21 -11.83 -14.93 -14.29
N VAL A 22 -12.16 -16.07 -14.89
CA VAL A 22 -11.97 -16.33 -16.33
C VAL A 22 -12.91 -15.49 -17.21
N ALA A 23 -14.19 -15.36 -16.83
CA ALA A 23 -15.16 -14.54 -17.55
C ALA A 23 -14.82 -13.03 -17.45
N THR A 24 -14.17 -12.65 -16.35
CA THR A 24 -13.72 -11.27 -16.11
C THR A 24 -12.48 -10.94 -16.94
N GLU A 25 -11.54 -11.88 -17.08
CA GLU A 25 -10.30 -11.67 -17.85
C GLU A 25 -10.57 -11.47 -19.35
N GLN A 26 -11.44 -12.29 -19.95
CA GLN A 26 -11.84 -12.15 -21.35
C GLN A 26 -12.53 -10.80 -21.62
N ARG A 27 -13.32 -10.34 -20.64
CA ARG A 27 -14.01 -9.05 -20.70
C ARG A 27 -13.02 -7.88 -20.61
N ILE A 28 -12.03 -7.96 -19.73
CA ILE A 28 -10.97 -6.95 -19.59
C ILE A 28 -10.13 -6.90 -20.88
N MET A 29 -9.80 -8.05 -21.47
CA MET A 29 -9.13 -8.11 -22.77
C MET A 29 -9.97 -7.46 -23.88
N ALA A 30 -11.29 -7.69 -23.91
CA ALA A 30 -12.18 -7.07 -24.89
C ALA A 30 -12.23 -5.53 -24.76
N ILE A 31 -12.32 -5.00 -23.53
CA ILE A 31 -12.29 -3.54 -23.27
C ILE A 31 -10.96 -2.93 -23.73
N ARG A 32 -9.84 -3.60 -23.44
CA ARG A 32 -8.51 -3.17 -23.88
C ARG A 32 -8.41 -3.17 -25.41
N GLN A 33 -8.84 -4.24 -26.07
CA GLN A 33 -8.80 -4.36 -27.54
C GLN A 33 -9.68 -3.32 -28.24
N ASP A 34 -10.90 -3.07 -27.76
CA ASP A 34 -11.79 -2.04 -28.33
C ASP A 34 -11.19 -0.64 -28.16
N TYR A 35 -10.57 -0.37 -27.01
CA TYR A 35 -9.89 0.90 -26.78
C TYR A 35 -8.66 1.08 -27.70
N TYR A 36 -7.81 0.07 -27.87
CA TYR A 36 -6.65 0.13 -28.77
C TYR A 36 -7.07 0.31 -30.23
N LYS A 37 -8.18 -0.32 -30.66
CA LYS A 37 -8.74 -0.14 -32.01
C LYS A 37 -9.20 1.31 -32.26
N ARG A 38 -9.71 1.99 -31.24
CA ARG A 38 -10.21 3.38 -31.35
C ARG A 38 -9.12 4.45 -31.24
N SER A 39 -7.93 4.10 -30.78
CA SER A 39 -6.87 5.05 -30.43
C SER A 39 -5.61 4.97 -31.30
N ALA A 40 -5.55 4.07 -32.28
CA ALA A 40 -4.43 3.96 -33.22
C ALA A 40 -4.71 4.72 -34.53
N THR A 41 -3.76 5.58 -34.94
CA THR A 41 -3.62 5.96 -36.36
C THR A 41 -3.08 4.76 -37.17
N PRO A 42 -3.41 4.63 -38.47
CA PRO A 42 -3.16 3.41 -39.25
C PRO A 42 -1.70 2.92 -39.33
N ASP A 43 -0.71 3.77 -39.03
CA ASP A 43 0.72 3.48 -39.24
C ASP A 43 1.43 2.80 -38.06
N MET A 44 0.71 2.42 -36.99
CA MET A 44 1.29 1.79 -35.79
C MET A 44 1.04 0.27 -35.65
N TYR A 45 0.62 -0.42 -36.71
CA TYR A 45 0.32 -1.84 -36.63
C TYR A 45 1.58 -2.71 -36.85
N GLU A 46 2.21 -3.17 -35.76
CA GLU A 46 2.86 -4.48 -35.76
C GLU A 46 1.83 -5.54 -35.30
N PRO A 47 1.61 -6.63 -36.05
CA PRO A 47 0.71 -7.69 -35.62
C PRO A 47 1.21 -8.33 -34.31
N PRO A 48 0.31 -8.73 -33.40
CA PRO A 48 0.71 -9.33 -32.13
C PRO A 48 1.53 -10.61 -32.38
N ALA A 49 2.67 -10.71 -31.68
CA ALA A 49 3.49 -11.92 -31.70
C ALA A 49 2.66 -13.12 -31.22
N LYS A 50 2.94 -14.30 -31.79
CA LYS A 50 2.29 -15.57 -31.39
C LYS A 50 2.38 -15.74 -29.86
N PRO A 51 1.30 -16.21 -29.21
CA PRO A 51 1.31 -16.44 -27.77
C PRO A 51 2.42 -17.42 -27.38
N SER A 52 3.15 -17.06 -26.32
CA SER A 52 4.18 -17.90 -25.72
C SER A 52 3.58 -19.25 -25.28
N PRO A 53 4.25 -20.39 -25.50
CA PRO A 53 3.80 -21.70 -25.03
C PRO A 53 3.88 -21.86 -23.49
N TYR A 54 4.38 -20.86 -22.77
CA TYR A 54 4.42 -20.84 -21.32
C TYR A 54 3.18 -20.13 -20.77
N PRO A 55 2.44 -20.73 -19.82
CA PRO A 55 1.29 -20.09 -19.18
C PRO A 55 1.72 -18.77 -18.53
N ILE A 56 0.89 -17.74 -18.71
CA ILE A 56 1.05 -16.41 -18.12
C ILE A 56 0.87 -16.58 -16.60
N SER A 57 1.94 -16.92 -15.89
CA SER A 57 1.98 -16.73 -14.45
C SER A 57 2.04 -15.23 -14.17
N TYR A 58 1.37 -14.81 -13.10
CA TYR A 58 1.33 -13.43 -12.64
C TYR A 58 2.75 -12.92 -12.35
N LEU A 59 3.42 -12.43 -13.38
CA LEU A 59 4.53 -11.52 -13.24
C LEU A 59 4.00 -10.35 -12.41
N SER A 60 4.76 -9.98 -11.37
CA SER A 60 4.63 -8.66 -10.78
C SER A 60 4.48 -7.62 -11.92
N PRO A 61 3.71 -6.53 -11.78
CA PRO A 61 3.49 -5.53 -12.84
C PRO A 61 4.75 -4.78 -13.35
N THR A 62 5.94 -5.38 -13.29
CA THR A 62 7.25 -4.81 -13.57
C THR A 62 8.07 -5.56 -14.62
N GLN A 63 7.56 -6.57 -15.32
CA GLN A 63 8.35 -7.26 -16.35
C GLN A 63 7.75 -7.16 -17.77
N VAL A 64 7.87 -5.97 -18.36
CA VAL A 64 8.07 -5.86 -19.82
C VAL A 64 9.57 -5.75 -20.01
N ILE A 65 10.23 -6.82 -20.45
CA ILE A 65 11.66 -6.80 -20.80
C ILE A 65 11.78 -6.25 -22.22
N PRO A 66 12.31 -5.03 -22.43
CA PRO A 66 12.59 -4.54 -23.78
C PRO A 66 13.80 -5.27 -24.33
N ARG A 67 13.76 -5.64 -25.62
CA ARG A 67 14.93 -6.16 -26.35
C ARG A 67 16.13 -5.22 -26.18
N THR A 68 17.27 -5.84 -25.90
CA THR A 68 18.54 -5.25 -25.50
C THR A 68 19.14 -4.37 -26.61
N ILE A 69 18.81 -3.09 -26.59
CA ILE A 69 19.73 -2.05 -27.06
C ILE A 69 20.46 -1.59 -25.81
N ALA A 70 21.79 -1.70 -25.79
CA ALA A 70 22.64 -1.23 -24.69
C ALA A 70 22.55 0.30 -24.56
N ARG A 71 21.45 0.78 -23.96
CA ARG A 71 21.31 2.18 -23.54
C ARG A 71 22.14 2.37 -22.29
N ALA A 72 23.05 3.34 -22.34
CA ALA A 72 23.77 3.82 -21.18
C ALA A 72 22.80 3.98 -20.00
N VAL A 73 23.08 3.30 -18.88
CA VAL A 73 22.26 3.38 -17.68
C VAL A 73 22.18 4.86 -17.27
N PRO A 74 20.99 5.48 -17.29
CA PRO A 74 20.87 6.88 -16.93
C PRO A 74 21.45 7.09 -15.52
N SER A 75 22.51 7.88 -15.41
CA SER A 75 23.30 8.05 -14.17
C SER A 75 22.58 8.84 -13.07
N THR A 76 21.26 9.03 -13.20
CA THR A 76 20.46 9.76 -12.22
C THR A 76 20.33 8.91 -10.96
N ARG A 77 21.32 9.06 -10.09
CA ARG A 77 21.29 8.60 -8.70
C ARG A 77 19.92 8.97 -8.12
N PRO A 78 19.21 8.04 -7.46
CA PRO A 78 17.91 8.35 -6.90
C PRO A 78 18.04 9.58 -6.00
N SER A 79 17.05 10.46 -6.09
CA SER A 79 16.99 11.69 -5.30
C SER A 79 17.40 11.40 -3.87
N LYS A 80 18.38 12.16 -3.35
CA LYS A 80 18.82 12.07 -1.95
C LYS A 80 17.56 12.06 -1.09
N LEU A 81 17.44 11.05 -0.22
CA LEU A 81 16.39 11.06 0.79
C LEU A 81 16.46 12.41 1.50
N PHE A 82 15.34 13.11 1.56
CA PHE A 82 15.34 14.41 2.20
C PHE A 82 15.54 14.17 3.70
N LYS A 83 16.37 14.99 4.34
CA LYS A 83 16.58 14.91 5.79
C LYS A 83 15.25 14.95 6.55
N ASP A 84 14.26 15.64 5.98
CA ASP A 84 12.91 15.77 6.52
C ASP A 84 12.09 14.47 6.49
N ASP A 85 12.41 13.51 5.61
CA ASP A 85 11.70 12.22 5.58
C ASP A 85 11.98 11.36 6.83
N TYR A 86 13.07 11.64 7.56
CA TYR A 86 13.45 10.94 8.80
C TYR A 86 12.78 11.51 10.05
N ASN A 87 12.29 12.75 9.98
CA ASN A 87 11.70 13.43 11.12
C ASN A 87 10.23 13.08 11.24
N GLU A 88 9.80 12.68 12.43
CA GLU A 88 8.40 12.47 12.72
C GLU A 88 7.65 13.83 12.66
N PRO A 89 6.58 13.96 11.86
CA PRO A 89 5.82 15.19 11.78
C PRO A 89 5.19 15.53 13.12
N THR A 90 5.37 16.77 13.58
CA THR A 90 4.86 17.28 14.86
C THR A 90 3.51 17.99 14.74
N GLN A 91 2.93 18.04 13.55
CA GLN A 91 1.70 18.77 13.29
C GLN A 91 0.48 18.05 13.88
N TYR A 92 -0.38 18.79 14.57
CA TYR A 92 -1.59 18.29 15.25
C TYR A 92 -2.57 17.52 14.35
N ARG A 93 -2.58 17.84 13.05
CA ARG A 93 -3.43 17.20 12.02
C ARG A 93 -2.91 15.85 11.56
N VAL A 94 -1.66 15.51 11.88
CA VAL A 94 -1.08 14.23 11.52
C VAL A 94 -1.37 13.25 12.65
N PRO A 95 -1.99 12.09 12.38
CA PRO A 95 -2.20 11.10 13.42
C PRO A 95 -0.85 10.67 14.02
N PRO A 96 -0.75 10.40 15.33
CA PRO A 96 0.50 9.99 15.94
C PRO A 96 0.95 8.60 15.45
N ALA A 97 2.26 8.40 15.25
CA ALA A 97 2.82 7.07 15.05
C ALA A 97 2.56 6.16 16.26
N ILE A 98 2.43 4.86 15.99
CA ILE A 98 2.38 3.83 17.05
C ILE A 98 3.67 3.92 17.88
N PRO A 99 3.63 3.81 19.23
CA PRO A 99 4.79 4.07 20.08
C PRO A 99 6.08 3.33 19.69
N ALA A 100 6.00 2.01 19.41
CA ALA A 100 7.16 1.21 19.01
C ALA A 100 7.76 1.61 17.64
N TRP A 101 6.97 2.27 16.80
CA TRP A 101 7.32 2.71 15.45
C TRP A 101 7.86 4.13 15.39
N ARG A 102 7.64 4.93 16.44
CA ARG A 102 8.20 6.28 16.52
C ARG A 102 9.72 6.20 16.44
N ASN A 103 10.33 7.05 15.62
CA ASN A 103 11.78 7.11 15.46
C ASN A 103 12.42 5.78 15.03
N SER A 104 11.68 4.88 14.37
CA SER A 104 12.24 3.61 13.90
C SER A 104 13.36 3.79 12.85
N PHE A 105 13.44 4.97 12.24
CA PHE A 105 14.41 5.31 11.20
C PHE A 105 15.74 5.87 11.73
N GLU A 106 15.87 6.15 13.03
CA GLU A 106 17.12 6.67 13.62
C GLU A 106 18.33 5.75 13.39
N HIS A 107 18.09 4.45 13.21
CA HIS A 107 19.12 3.46 12.97
C HIS A 107 19.43 3.21 11.48
N LEU A 108 18.72 3.89 10.57
CA LEU A 108 18.93 3.75 9.12
C LEU A 108 19.88 4.85 8.66
N LYS A 109 21.08 4.47 8.26
CA LYS A 109 22.03 5.42 7.69
C LYS A 109 21.88 5.46 6.18
N PRO A 110 21.91 6.64 5.53
CA PRO A 110 21.94 6.72 4.07
C PRO A 110 23.08 5.92 3.43
N GLU A 111 24.19 5.74 4.17
CA GLU A 111 25.35 4.95 3.77
C GLU A 111 25.07 3.43 3.76
N ASP A 112 24.07 2.96 4.51
CA ASP A 112 23.66 1.55 4.54
C ASP A 112 22.97 1.14 3.22
N MET A 113 22.63 2.10 2.35
CA MET A 113 22.15 1.82 1.01
C MET A 113 23.30 1.27 0.14
N ASN A 114 23.44 -0.05 0.15
CA ASN A 114 24.02 -0.74 -0.99
C ASN A 114 23.11 -0.48 -2.18
N PHE A 115 23.49 0.47 -3.04
CA PHE A 115 22.90 0.67 -4.36
C PHE A 115 23.18 -0.56 -5.23
N MET A 116 22.63 -1.71 -4.87
CA MET A 116 22.33 -2.71 -5.88
C MET A 116 21.41 -1.99 -6.85
N GLN A 117 21.92 -1.79 -8.06
CA GLN A 117 21.21 -1.14 -9.16
C GLN A 117 20.05 -2.03 -9.59
N SER A 118 19.06 -2.22 -8.72
CA SER A 118 17.86 -2.95 -9.10
C SER A 118 17.24 -2.20 -10.25
N SER A 119 17.10 -2.88 -11.39
CA SER A 119 16.40 -2.34 -12.56
C SER A 119 14.97 -1.90 -12.21
N THR A 120 14.42 -2.38 -11.09
CA THR A 120 13.08 -2.08 -10.59
C THR A 120 12.99 -0.86 -9.67
N TRP A 121 14.07 -0.14 -9.37
CA TRP A 121 14.08 0.91 -8.33
C TRP A 121 12.99 1.99 -8.51
N LYS A 122 12.60 2.29 -9.75
CA LYS A 122 11.51 3.23 -10.04
C LYS A 122 10.15 2.67 -9.62
N ALA A 123 9.93 1.38 -9.86
CA ALA A 123 8.69 0.72 -9.44
C ALA A 123 8.62 0.57 -7.92
N ASP A 124 9.76 0.36 -7.27
CA ASP A 124 9.89 0.21 -5.83
C ASP A 124 9.50 1.49 -5.04
N ARG A 125 9.49 2.64 -5.72
CA ARG A 125 9.10 3.95 -5.18
C ARG A 125 7.64 4.32 -5.35
N ARG A 126 6.82 3.38 -5.81
CA ARG A 126 5.39 3.59 -6.02
C ARG A 126 4.59 3.23 -4.78
N PHE A 127 3.41 3.84 -4.68
CA PHE A 127 2.50 3.70 -3.56
C PHE A 127 1.11 3.37 -4.06
N VAL A 128 0.41 2.50 -3.33
CA VAL A 128 -0.98 2.15 -3.67
C VAL A 128 -1.94 3.28 -3.36
N ALA A 129 -1.66 4.08 -2.34
CA ALA A 129 -2.38 5.28 -1.98
C ALA A 129 -1.40 6.45 -1.87
N PRO A 130 -1.86 7.71 -1.95
CA PRO A 130 -0.95 8.86 -1.85
C PRO A 130 -0.08 8.81 -0.58
N LYS A 131 1.23 9.01 -0.73
CA LYS A 131 2.19 9.03 0.39
C LYS A 131 1.77 10.11 1.40
N PRO A 132 1.53 9.81 2.69
CA PRO A 132 1.01 10.77 3.67
C PRO A 132 1.81 12.08 3.77
N GLN A 133 3.13 12.01 3.58
CA GLN A 133 4.04 13.16 3.61
C GLN A 133 3.72 14.24 2.57
N ILE A 134 3.00 13.92 1.49
CA ILE A 134 2.58 14.94 0.51
C ILE A 134 1.58 15.94 1.09
N PHE A 135 0.95 15.62 2.23
CA PHE A 135 -0.07 16.44 2.89
C PHE A 135 0.47 17.24 4.08
N TYR A 136 1.66 16.91 4.60
CA TYR A 136 2.15 17.49 5.85
C TYR A 136 2.56 18.96 5.69
N ASN A 137 3.27 19.34 4.63
CA ASN A 137 3.77 20.72 4.48
C ASN A 137 3.01 21.50 3.42
N VAL A 138 1.68 21.45 3.51
CA VAL A 138 0.76 22.09 2.56
C VAL A 138 -0.16 23.06 3.31
N ASP A 139 -0.49 24.19 2.67
CA ASP A 139 -1.50 25.12 3.16
C ASP A 139 -2.87 24.42 3.30
N LEU A 140 -3.73 24.94 4.17
CA LEU A 140 -4.99 24.26 4.50
C LEU A 140 -5.94 24.14 3.31
N GLU A 141 -5.98 25.15 2.43
CA GLU A 141 -6.85 25.13 1.25
C GLU A 141 -6.41 24.01 0.29
N LYS A 142 -5.14 23.98 -0.09
CA LYS A 142 -4.59 22.93 -0.94
C LYS A 142 -4.67 21.56 -0.30
N LEU A 143 -4.47 21.45 1.02
CA LEU A 143 -4.66 20.20 1.76
C LEU A 143 -6.10 19.68 1.58
N PHE A 144 -7.11 20.51 1.88
CA PHE A 144 -8.51 20.11 1.77
C PHE A 144 -8.88 19.71 0.36
N ARG A 145 -8.38 20.46 -0.64
CA ARG A 145 -8.57 20.13 -2.04
C ARG A 145 -8.01 18.76 -2.39
N MET A 146 -6.75 18.49 -2.05
CA MET A 146 -6.11 17.21 -2.32
C MET A 146 -6.85 16.06 -1.62
N LEU A 147 -7.32 16.24 -0.38
CA LEU A 147 -8.08 15.23 0.35
C LEU A 147 -9.47 14.97 -0.25
N ARG A 148 -10.14 15.99 -0.78
CA ARG A 148 -11.42 15.83 -1.49
C ARG A 148 -11.26 15.11 -2.82
N VAL A 149 -10.22 15.46 -3.58
CA VAL A 149 -9.88 14.71 -4.82
C VAL A 149 -9.62 13.25 -4.47
N TRP A 150 -8.80 12.97 -3.45
CA TRP A 150 -8.57 11.61 -2.99
C TRP A 150 -9.87 10.90 -2.61
N LYS A 151 -10.75 11.53 -1.81
CA LYS A 151 -12.04 10.95 -1.42
C LYS A 151 -12.91 10.59 -2.63
N ALA A 152 -12.89 11.41 -3.68
CA ALA A 152 -13.67 11.16 -4.90
C ALA A 152 -13.13 10.01 -5.76
N ILE A 153 -11.82 9.71 -5.68
CA ILE A 153 -11.19 8.67 -6.51
C ILE A 153 -10.80 7.41 -5.72
N ALA A 154 -10.85 7.43 -4.39
CA ALA A 154 -10.30 6.37 -3.54
C ALA A 154 -10.92 5.01 -3.83
N ASP A 155 -12.24 4.92 -3.89
CA ASP A 155 -12.96 3.65 -4.09
C ASP A 155 -12.60 3.00 -5.44
N PRO A 156 -12.77 3.67 -6.60
CA PRO A 156 -12.38 3.06 -7.86
C PRO A 156 -10.89 2.75 -7.94
N TRP A 157 -10.04 3.56 -7.28
CA TRP A 157 -8.61 3.31 -7.26
C TRP A 157 -8.23 2.06 -6.46
N LEU A 158 -8.77 1.92 -5.25
CA LEU A 158 -8.47 0.81 -4.35
C LEU A 158 -9.12 -0.50 -4.85
N ASP A 159 -10.36 -0.46 -5.33
CA ASP A 159 -11.07 -1.65 -5.81
C ASP A 159 -10.42 -2.25 -7.06
N THR A 160 -10.01 -1.40 -8.01
CA THR A 160 -9.29 -1.88 -9.21
C THR A 160 -7.94 -2.51 -8.87
N THR A 161 -7.27 -1.97 -7.84
CA THR A 161 -6.00 -2.53 -7.34
C THR A 161 -6.23 -3.83 -6.57
N ALA A 162 -7.31 -3.90 -5.78
CA ALA A 162 -7.71 -5.06 -4.99
C ALA A 162 -7.99 -6.28 -5.84
N ASN A 163 -8.76 -6.09 -6.91
CA ASN A 163 -9.24 -7.18 -7.73
C ASN A 163 -8.26 -7.57 -8.86
N GLY A 164 -7.09 -6.91 -8.93
CA GLY A 164 -6.13 -7.13 -10.01
C GLY A 164 -6.69 -6.87 -11.42
N TYR A 165 -7.82 -6.16 -11.52
CA TYR A 165 -8.48 -5.86 -12.80
C TYR A 165 -7.59 -5.04 -13.72
N ASP A 166 -6.65 -4.32 -13.13
CA ASP A 166 -5.59 -3.72 -13.88
C ASP A 166 -4.24 -4.25 -13.40
N ALA A 167 -3.32 -4.45 -14.35
CA ALA A 167 -1.89 -4.41 -14.05
C ALA A 167 -1.45 -2.95 -13.81
N GLY A 168 -2.39 -2.17 -13.25
CA GLY A 168 -2.43 -0.74 -13.26
C GLY A 168 -1.22 -0.20 -12.54
N ARG A 169 -0.71 0.88 -13.10
CA ARG A 169 0.55 1.43 -12.63
C ARG A 169 0.30 2.12 -11.30
N MET A 170 0.86 1.59 -10.22
CA MET A 170 0.95 2.37 -8.97
C MET A 170 1.69 3.68 -9.24
N LEU A 171 1.34 4.74 -8.51
CA LEU A 171 1.92 6.06 -8.73
C LEU A 171 3.05 6.33 -7.75
N ASP A 172 4.08 7.04 -8.20
CA ASP A 172 5.08 7.60 -7.31
C ASP A 172 4.58 8.87 -6.60
N SER A 173 5.38 9.41 -5.68
CA SER A 173 4.99 10.61 -4.91
C SER A 173 4.82 11.88 -5.76
N HIS A 174 5.48 11.99 -6.92
CA HIS A 174 5.31 13.13 -7.82
C HIS A 174 4.01 12.98 -8.63
N GLU A 175 3.78 11.80 -9.19
CA GLU A 175 2.56 11.45 -9.93
C GLU A 175 1.31 11.61 -9.08
N TRP A 176 1.35 11.18 -7.81
CA TRP A 176 0.28 11.45 -6.85
C TRP A 176 0.02 12.95 -6.64
N ARG A 177 1.07 13.78 -6.55
CA ARG A 177 0.90 15.23 -6.43
C ARG A 177 0.28 15.83 -7.68
N VAL A 178 0.66 15.36 -8.87
CA VAL A 178 0.06 15.80 -10.15
C VAL A 178 -1.43 15.44 -10.18
N LEU A 179 -1.78 14.21 -9.84
CA LEU A 179 -3.18 13.77 -9.78
C LEU A 179 -4.02 14.60 -8.80
N LEU A 180 -3.54 14.75 -7.56
CA LEU A 180 -4.29 15.42 -6.50
C LEU A 180 -4.37 16.95 -6.67
N ASN A 181 -3.48 17.53 -7.46
CA ASN A 181 -3.50 18.96 -7.83
C ASN A 181 -3.99 19.19 -9.26
N HIS A 182 -4.57 18.18 -9.91
CA HIS A 182 -5.11 18.36 -11.25
C HIS A 182 -6.27 19.35 -11.21
N ASN A 183 -6.15 20.46 -11.94
CA ASN A 183 -7.20 21.45 -12.14
C ASN A 183 -7.50 21.56 -13.63
N LYS A 184 -8.72 21.22 -14.07
CA LYS A 184 -9.11 21.29 -15.49
C LYS A 184 -8.95 22.69 -16.07
N ASN A 185 -9.17 23.74 -15.27
CA ASN A 185 -9.15 25.14 -15.72
C ASN A 185 -7.77 25.80 -15.64
N GLY A 186 -6.81 25.21 -14.90
CA GLY A 186 -5.49 25.81 -14.65
C GLY A 186 -4.48 25.66 -15.79
N TYR A 187 -4.67 24.71 -16.70
CA TYR A 187 -3.73 24.45 -17.81
C TYR A 187 -3.77 25.51 -18.91
N LEU A 188 -4.78 26.38 -18.92
CA LEU A 188 -4.93 27.41 -19.96
C LEU A 188 -4.11 28.68 -19.70
N GLN A 189 -3.45 28.84 -18.54
CA GLN A 189 -2.87 30.13 -18.15
C GLN A 189 -1.33 30.19 -18.21
N HIS A 190 -0.60 29.07 -18.18
CA HIS A 190 0.86 29.09 -18.33
C HIS A 190 1.36 27.91 -19.15
N PRO A 191 2.28 28.12 -20.12
CA PRO A 191 2.92 27.03 -20.85
C PRO A 191 3.75 26.21 -19.86
N VAL A 192 3.24 25.05 -19.45
CA VAL A 192 3.96 24.14 -18.57
C VAL A 192 5.00 23.42 -19.43
N SER A 193 6.13 23.03 -18.84
CA SER A 193 7.10 22.15 -19.52
C SER A 193 6.40 20.88 -20.01
N THR A 194 6.65 20.51 -21.27
CA THR A 194 6.11 19.32 -21.95
C THR A 194 6.17 18.04 -21.10
N LYS A 195 7.24 17.86 -20.30
CA LYS A 195 7.40 16.69 -19.41
C LYS A 195 6.33 16.59 -18.33
N THR A 196 5.85 17.71 -17.78
CA THR A 196 4.83 17.69 -16.72
C THR A 196 3.45 17.40 -17.32
N GLU A 197 3.19 17.90 -18.52
CA GLU A 197 1.98 17.59 -19.29
C GLU A 197 1.92 16.10 -19.61
N ASP A 198 3.02 15.49 -20.06
CA ASP A 198 3.11 14.05 -20.32
C ASP A 198 2.81 13.21 -19.07
N VAL A 199 3.40 13.59 -17.93
CA VAL A 199 3.14 12.91 -16.64
C VAL A 199 1.68 13.06 -16.25
N SER A 200 1.12 14.27 -16.38
CA SER A 200 -0.29 14.54 -16.08
C SER A 200 -1.22 13.72 -16.97
N ALA A 201 -1.01 13.72 -18.28
CA ALA A 201 -1.79 12.95 -19.24
C ALA A 201 -1.70 11.45 -18.96
N SER A 202 -0.51 10.93 -18.61
CA SER A 202 -0.32 9.53 -18.23
C SER A 202 -1.09 9.17 -16.96
N VAL A 203 -1.07 10.04 -15.94
CA VAL A 203 -1.73 9.79 -14.65
C VAL A 203 -3.26 9.91 -14.76
N LEU A 204 -3.77 10.86 -15.53
CA LEU A 204 -5.20 10.99 -15.79
C LEU A 204 -5.75 9.84 -16.64
N ARG A 205 -4.95 9.33 -17.59
CA ARG A 205 -5.29 8.13 -18.35
C ARG A 205 -5.44 6.91 -17.44
N GLU A 206 -4.53 6.73 -16.48
CA GLU A 206 -4.62 5.67 -15.48
C GLU A 206 -5.90 5.80 -14.64
N LEU A 207 -6.26 7.02 -14.22
CA LEU A 207 -7.51 7.25 -13.49
C LEU A 207 -8.75 6.92 -14.36
N ASP A 208 -8.79 7.39 -15.61
CA ASP A 208 -9.91 7.13 -16.54
C ASP A 208 -10.14 5.62 -16.75
N ILE A 209 -9.06 4.84 -16.94
CA ILE A 209 -9.15 3.37 -17.03
C ILE A 209 -9.84 2.78 -15.80
N ARG A 210 -9.42 3.19 -14.60
CA ARG A 210 -9.95 2.67 -13.34
C ARG A 210 -11.42 3.04 -13.13
N LEU A 211 -11.78 4.29 -13.43
CA LEU A 211 -13.17 4.74 -13.37
C LEU A 211 -14.07 3.93 -14.31
N ARG A 212 -13.62 3.66 -15.54
CA ARG A 212 -14.36 2.84 -16.51
C ARG A 212 -14.54 1.40 -16.07
N ILE A 213 -13.50 0.77 -15.52
CA ILE A 213 -13.59 -0.60 -14.97
C ILE A 213 -14.68 -0.65 -13.89
N MET A 214 -14.74 0.36 -13.03
CA MET A 214 -15.69 0.44 -11.92
C MET A 214 -17.03 1.08 -12.30
N ARG A 215 -17.20 1.51 -13.55
CA ARG A 215 -18.37 2.22 -14.07
C ARG A 215 -18.76 3.45 -13.24
N GLN A 216 -17.75 4.11 -12.68
CA GLN A 216 -17.93 5.34 -11.92
C GLN A 216 -17.83 6.53 -12.88
N PRO A 217 -18.67 7.57 -12.70
CA PRO A 217 -18.51 8.81 -13.46
C PRO A 217 -17.19 9.49 -13.10
N GLU A 218 -16.67 10.30 -14.02
CA GLU A 218 -15.52 11.16 -13.71
C GLU A 218 -15.88 12.11 -12.56
N PRO A 219 -15.00 12.29 -11.56
CA PRO A 219 -15.20 13.29 -10.53
C PRO A 219 -15.39 14.68 -11.14
N ASP A 220 -16.33 15.46 -10.61
CA ASP A 220 -16.41 16.89 -10.92
C ASP A 220 -15.29 17.63 -10.20
N PHE A 221 -14.09 17.56 -10.81
CA PHE A 221 -12.91 18.25 -10.30
C PHE A 221 -13.20 19.74 -10.12
N GLU A 222 -13.91 20.37 -11.05
CA GLU A 222 -14.19 21.80 -10.99
C GLU A 222 -15.04 22.17 -9.77
N ALA A 223 -16.10 21.39 -9.47
CA ALA A 223 -16.85 21.57 -8.23
C ALA A 223 -15.98 21.38 -6.99
N ILE A 224 -15.06 20.41 -6.98
CA ILE A 224 -14.11 20.23 -5.87
C ILE A 224 -13.23 21.48 -5.69
N TYR A 225 -12.75 22.10 -6.77
CA TYR A 225 -11.97 23.35 -6.69
C TYR A 225 -12.80 24.50 -6.16
N ARG A 226 -13.97 24.77 -6.75
CA ARG A 226 -14.86 25.87 -6.34
C ARG A 226 -15.26 25.79 -4.86
N ASN A 227 -15.57 24.58 -4.38
CA ASN A 227 -15.97 24.36 -2.99
C ASN A 227 -14.79 24.44 -2.00
N THR A 228 -13.54 24.52 -2.48
CA THR A 228 -12.36 24.68 -1.62
C THR A 228 -11.98 26.13 -1.43
N SER A 229 -12.12 26.95 -2.47
CA SER A 229 -11.72 28.37 -2.43
C SER A 229 -12.78 29.30 -1.83
N SER A 230 -14.02 28.85 -1.66
CA SER A 230 -15.06 29.65 -1.00
C SER A 230 -14.78 29.75 0.51
N ASP A 231 -14.81 30.97 1.05
CA ASP A 231 -14.72 31.28 2.49
C ASP A 231 -15.89 30.71 3.32
N ALA A 232 -16.81 29.98 2.67
CA ALA A 232 -17.87 29.23 3.31
C ALA A 232 -17.29 28.18 4.27
N ARG A 233 -17.17 28.58 5.55
CA ARG A 233 -16.72 27.74 6.67
C ARG A 233 -17.45 26.39 6.76
N HIS A 234 -18.67 26.30 6.23
CA HIS A 234 -19.52 25.11 6.28
C HIS A 234 -19.00 23.91 5.49
N ASP A 235 -18.12 24.12 4.51
CA ASP A 235 -17.64 23.02 3.67
C ASP A 235 -16.26 22.50 4.10
N ARG A 236 -15.57 23.17 5.03
CA ARG A 236 -14.20 22.78 5.44
C ARG A 236 -14.22 21.38 6.07
N LEU A 237 -13.26 20.54 5.66
CA LEU A 237 -13.04 19.26 6.32
C LEU A 237 -12.65 19.54 7.77
N ASP A 238 -13.39 18.96 8.71
CA ASP A 238 -13.01 19.05 10.11
C ASP A 238 -11.67 18.33 10.35
N GLU A 239 -10.99 18.75 11.41
CA GLU A 239 -9.66 18.24 11.74
C GLU A 239 -9.65 16.72 11.97
N LYS A 240 -10.73 16.18 12.52
CA LYS A 240 -10.89 14.74 12.79
C LYS A 240 -10.99 13.94 11.49
N SER A 241 -11.69 14.45 10.49
CA SER A 241 -11.78 13.88 9.15
C SER A 241 -10.45 13.91 8.45
N VAL A 242 -9.69 15.00 8.57
CA VAL A 242 -8.32 15.08 8.06
C VAL A 242 -7.44 14.00 8.71
N ARG A 243 -7.42 13.90 10.05
CA ARG A 243 -6.67 12.88 10.76
C ARG A 243 -7.07 11.46 10.34
N TYR A 244 -8.37 11.20 10.20
CA TYR A 244 -8.88 9.91 9.74
C TYR A 244 -8.41 9.56 8.33
N ILE A 245 -8.51 10.49 7.37
CA ILE A 245 -8.06 10.23 5.99
C ILE A 245 -6.54 9.98 5.97
N LEU A 246 -5.76 10.79 6.68
CA LEU A 246 -4.31 10.62 6.76
C LEU A 246 -3.94 9.30 7.44
N TRP A 247 -4.66 8.89 8.49
CA TRP A 247 -4.50 7.58 9.13
C TRP A 247 -4.80 6.45 8.14
N LYS A 248 -5.92 6.53 7.41
CA LYS A 248 -6.32 5.56 6.38
C LYS A 248 -5.25 5.40 5.31
N LEU A 249 -4.66 6.50 4.85
CA LEU A 249 -3.55 6.49 3.89
C LEU A 249 -2.28 5.82 4.44
N CYS A 250 -1.95 6.06 5.72
CA CYS A 250 -0.83 5.38 6.37
C CYS A 250 -1.07 3.88 6.47
N GLU A 251 -2.26 3.48 6.91
CA GLU A 251 -2.67 2.09 7.10
C GLU A 251 -2.64 1.29 5.79
N LEU A 252 -3.23 1.84 4.71
CA LEU A 252 -3.28 1.20 3.39
C LEU A 252 -1.88 1.00 2.80
N ASN A 253 -1.06 2.05 2.84
CA ASN A 253 0.32 1.95 2.34
C ASN A 253 1.15 1.00 3.19
N PHE A 254 1.04 1.03 4.51
CA PHE A 254 1.79 0.12 5.40
C PHE A 254 1.44 -1.35 5.14
N LYS A 255 0.15 -1.70 5.03
CA LYS A 255 -0.30 -3.07 4.70
C LYS A 255 0.28 -3.56 3.38
N PHE A 256 0.18 -2.72 2.35
CA PHE A 256 0.65 -3.06 1.02
C PHE A 256 2.19 -3.18 0.96
N GLU A 257 2.89 -2.31 1.66
CA GLU A 257 4.34 -2.32 1.78
C GLU A 257 4.85 -3.55 2.52
N LEU A 258 4.18 -3.96 3.60
CA LEU A 258 4.50 -5.19 4.32
C LEU A 258 4.32 -6.42 3.42
N LEU A 259 3.22 -6.50 2.66
CA LEU A 259 3.02 -7.57 1.68
C LEU A 259 4.08 -7.56 0.58
N SER A 260 4.39 -6.37 0.06
CA SER A 260 5.36 -6.22 -1.03
C SER A 260 6.76 -6.64 -0.59
N LEU A 261 7.17 -6.26 0.62
CA LEU A 261 8.42 -6.70 1.23
C LEU A 261 8.42 -8.21 1.41
N ASP A 262 7.38 -8.75 2.04
CA ASP A 262 7.25 -10.19 2.29
C ASP A 262 7.43 -11.02 1.01
N ARG A 263 6.73 -10.65 -0.06
CA ARG A 263 6.84 -11.32 -1.37
C ARG A 263 8.24 -11.25 -1.98
N ARG A 264 9.00 -10.20 -1.68
CA ARG A 264 10.32 -9.95 -2.27
C ARG A 264 11.43 -10.72 -1.56
N ILE A 265 11.38 -10.80 -0.24
CA ILE A 265 12.47 -11.35 0.57
C ILE A 265 12.09 -12.64 1.30
N CYS A 266 10.89 -13.19 1.14
CA CYS A 266 10.58 -14.50 1.71
C CYS A 266 11.50 -15.59 1.13
N LYS A 267 12.01 -16.48 1.99
CA LYS A 267 12.85 -17.62 1.60
C LYS A 267 12.09 -18.53 0.64
N PHE A 268 12.73 -18.89 -0.49
CA PHE A 268 12.18 -19.85 -1.45
C PHE A 268 11.87 -21.22 -0.81
N GLY A 269 12.65 -21.63 0.20
CA GLY A 269 12.47 -22.91 0.89
C GLY A 269 11.20 -23.02 1.74
N VAL A 270 10.52 -21.91 2.03
CA VAL A 270 9.24 -21.93 2.79
C VAL A 270 8.10 -22.41 1.90
N ARG A 271 8.23 -22.29 0.58
CA ARG A 271 7.21 -22.75 -0.37
C ARG A 271 7.27 -24.27 -0.51
N HIS A 272 6.16 -24.94 -0.20
CA HIS A 272 6.03 -26.37 -0.44
C HIS A 272 6.05 -26.67 -1.95
N ARG A 273 6.78 -27.71 -2.38
CA ARG A 273 6.97 -28.03 -3.82
C ARG A 273 5.67 -28.29 -4.58
N SER A 274 4.64 -28.78 -3.89
CA SER A 274 3.32 -29.05 -4.50
C SER A 274 2.42 -27.81 -4.58
N MET A 275 2.82 -26.68 -4.01
CA MET A 275 1.98 -25.49 -3.90
C MET A 275 2.10 -24.65 -5.17
N SER A 276 0.97 -24.29 -5.78
CA SER A 276 0.94 -23.39 -6.92
C SER A 276 1.42 -21.98 -6.55
N ASP A 277 1.75 -21.16 -7.55
CA ASP A 277 2.12 -19.76 -7.30
C ASP A 277 0.99 -19.00 -6.61
N GLU A 278 -0.26 -19.25 -7.03
CA GLU A 278 -1.45 -18.61 -6.50
C GLU A 278 -1.72 -19.01 -5.05
N GLU A 279 -1.69 -20.31 -4.74
CA GLU A 279 -1.85 -20.81 -3.36
C GLU A 279 -0.78 -20.26 -2.44
N TRP A 280 0.46 -20.15 -2.94
CA TRP A 280 1.55 -19.57 -2.19
C TRP A 280 1.32 -18.09 -1.88
N MET A 281 0.88 -17.33 -2.87
CA MET A 281 0.60 -15.90 -2.72
C MET A 281 -0.56 -15.63 -1.77
N ILE A 282 -1.63 -16.44 -1.83
CA ILE A 282 -2.74 -16.41 -0.89
C ILE A 282 -2.25 -16.74 0.53
N THR A 283 -1.37 -17.74 0.67
CA THR A 283 -0.79 -18.13 1.95
C THR A 283 0.04 -17.00 2.57
N ARG A 284 0.89 -16.34 1.78
CA ARG A 284 1.68 -15.18 2.22
C ARG A 284 0.81 -14.02 2.63
N GLU A 285 -0.16 -13.65 1.79
CA GLU A 285 -1.12 -12.59 2.11
C GLU A 285 -1.89 -12.90 3.40
N SER A 286 -2.32 -14.15 3.57
CA SER A 286 -2.99 -14.63 4.78
C SER A 286 -2.11 -14.53 6.03
N LYS A 287 -0.79 -14.70 5.92
CA LYS A 287 0.17 -14.44 7.00
C LYS A 287 0.31 -12.94 7.29
N VAL A 288 0.47 -12.11 6.27
CA VAL A 288 0.54 -10.64 6.42
C VAL A 288 -0.71 -10.11 7.12
N LEU A 289 -1.90 -10.57 6.72
CA LEU A 289 -3.17 -10.17 7.32
C LEU A 289 -3.31 -10.55 8.81
N ARG A 290 -2.53 -11.52 9.33
CA ARG A 290 -2.51 -11.82 10.79
C ARG A 290 -1.86 -10.73 11.62
N CYS A 291 -1.06 -9.86 10.99
CA CYS A 291 -0.46 -8.71 11.67
C CYS A 291 -1.49 -7.60 11.95
N PHE A 292 -2.72 -7.72 11.42
CA PHE A 292 -3.75 -6.68 11.50
C PHE A 292 -5.02 -7.21 12.16
N TYR A 293 -5.69 -6.31 12.88
CA TYR A 293 -6.99 -6.60 13.49
C TYR A 293 -8.09 -6.73 12.43
N GLY A 294 -9.12 -7.52 12.72
CA GLY A 294 -10.31 -7.68 11.86
C GLY A 294 -10.35 -8.93 10.98
N ARG A 295 -9.31 -9.77 11.01
CA ARG A 295 -9.19 -10.99 10.18
C ARG A 295 -10.27 -12.02 10.43
N SER A 296 -10.63 -12.25 11.68
CA SER A 296 -11.65 -13.23 12.08
C SER A 296 -13.05 -12.93 11.54
N LEU A 297 -13.29 -11.72 11.03
CA LEU A 297 -14.60 -11.31 10.50
C LEU A 297 -14.74 -11.56 9.00
N GLY A 298 -13.72 -12.09 8.30
CA GLY A 298 -13.70 -12.17 6.84
C GLY A 298 -13.66 -10.78 6.16
N ARG A 299 -13.31 -9.74 6.92
CA ARG A 299 -13.40 -8.31 6.51
C ARG A 299 -12.04 -7.65 6.25
N THR A 300 -10.91 -8.28 6.59
CA THR A 300 -9.60 -7.70 6.30
C THR A 300 -9.14 -8.06 4.90
N HIS A 301 -9.26 -7.08 4.02
CA HIS A 301 -8.52 -6.99 2.78
C HIS A 301 -7.31 -6.07 3.00
N ILE A 302 -6.22 -6.25 2.25
CA ILE A 302 -5.05 -5.33 2.31
C ILE A 302 -5.45 -3.88 2.00
N PHE A 303 -6.50 -3.70 1.21
CA PHE A 303 -7.06 -2.39 0.86
C PHE A 303 -8.23 -1.92 1.73
N ASN A 304 -8.43 -2.54 2.91
CA ASN A 304 -9.41 -2.09 3.88
C ASN A 304 -8.73 -1.46 5.11
N ALA A 305 -9.27 -0.32 5.55
CA ALA A 305 -8.83 0.41 6.73
C ALA A 305 -10.06 1.03 7.40
N GLN A 306 -10.52 0.36 8.47
CA GLN A 306 -11.73 0.72 9.21
C GLN A 306 -11.34 1.53 10.47
N PRO A 307 -11.98 2.68 10.73
CA PRO A 307 -11.60 3.55 11.85
C PRO A 307 -11.71 2.85 13.22
N GLU A 308 -12.63 1.90 13.38
CA GLU A 308 -12.81 1.11 14.61
C GLU A 308 -11.55 0.30 14.98
N PHE A 309 -10.68 0.04 14.00
CA PHE A 309 -9.45 -0.76 14.19
C PHE A 309 -8.21 0.10 14.42
N ALA A 310 -8.31 1.44 14.37
CA ALA A 310 -7.17 2.35 14.45
C ALA A 310 -6.40 2.32 15.78
N ARG A 311 -7.00 1.75 16.83
CA ARG A 311 -6.40 1.51 18.17
C ARG A 311 -6.44 0.04 18.55
N LYS A 312 -6.36 -0.85 17.56
CA LYS A 312 -6.37 -2.30 17.72
C LYS A 312 -5.18 -2.90 16.98
N GLY A 313 -4.93 -4.19 17.19
CA GLY A 313 -3.83 -4.86 16.52
C GLY A 313 -2.48 -4.35 17.03
N LEU A 314 -1.58 -4.00 16.11
CA LEU A 314 -0.30 -3.36 16.42
C LEU A 314 -0.43 -1.98 17.10
N ALA A 315 -1.62 -1.35 17.01
CA ALA A 315 -1.87 -0.02 17.57
C ALA A 315 -2.58 -0.03 18.93
N ASP A 316 -2.88 -1.21 19.49
CA ASP A 316 -3.56 -1.28 20.79
C ASP A 316 -2.67 -0.68 21.90
N PRO A 317 -3.18 0.18 22.79
CA PRO A 317 -2.37 0.72 23.90
C PRO A 317 -1.87 -0.36 24.86
N GLU A 318 -2.61 -1.45 25.05
CA GLU A 318 -2.26 -2.53 25.97
C GLU A 318 -1.33 -3.53 25.28
N TRP A 319 -0.17 -3.81 25.88
CA TRP A 319 0.84 -4.66 25.25
C TRP A 319 0.36 -6.10 25.06
N LYS A 320 -0.47 -6.61 25.97
CA LYS A 320 -1.07 -7.95 25.88
C LYS A 320 -1.99 -8.10 24.68
N GLU A 321 -2.73 -7.05 24.34
CA GLU A 321 -3.60 -7.00 23.17
C GLU A 321 -2.79 -6.88 21.87
N ARG A 322 -1.62 -6.21 21.90
CA ARG A 322 -0.68 -6.16 20.76
C ARG A 322 0.06 -7.47 20.52
N LEU A 323 0.35 -8.22 21.58
CA LEU A 323 1.16 -9.44 21.56
C LEU A 323 0.87 -10.40 20.40
N PRO A 324 -0.39 -10.84 20.14
CA PRO A 324 -0.66 -11.76 19.02
C PRO A 324 -0.29 -11.19 17.65
N PHE A 325 -0.44 -9.87 17.45
CA PHE A 325 -0.13 -9.20 16.18
C PHE A 325 1.37 -8.97 16.00
N VAL A 326 2.08 -8.63 17.08
CA VAL A 326 3.54 -8.53 17.08
C VAL A 326 4.18 -9.90 16.86
N ARG A 327 3.64 -10.95 17.48
CA ARG A 327 4.06 -12.34 17.24
C ARG A 327 3.80 -12.77 15.79
N ALA A 328 2.67 -12.38 15.21
CA ALA A 328 2.39 -12.65 13.79
C ALA A 328 3.39 -11.92 12.86
N LEU A 329 3.75 -10.68 13.18
CA LEU A 329 4.78 -9.94 12.45
C LEU A 329 6.16 -10.58 12.61
N TRP A 330 6.50 -11.05 13.82
CA TRP A 330 7.72 -11.82 14.05
C TRP A 330 7.76 -13.11 13.22
N ASP A 331 6.70 -13.92 13.24
CA ASP A 331 6.59 -15.15 12.42
C ASP A 331 6.81 -14.86 10.94
N LEU A 332 6.24 -13.75 10.45
CA LEU A 332 6.45 -13.29 9.08
C LEU A 332 7.93 -12.99 8.79
N ILE A 333 8.60 -12.25 9.69
CA ILE A 333 10.02 -11.89 9.55
C ILE A 333 10.93 -13.12 9.58
N MET A 334 10.60 -14.14 10.38
CA MET A 334 11.41 -15.37 10.46
C MET A 334 11.46 -16.14 9.13
N ASP A 335 10.41 -16.01 8.30
CA ASP A 335 10.36 -16.59 6.96
C ASP A 335 11.23 -15.82 5.93
N TRP A 336 11.70 -14.62 6.26
CA TRP A 336 12.49 -13.80 5.34
C TRP A 336 13.93 -14.28 5.24
N ASP A 337 14.51 -14.11 4.04
CA ASP A 337 15.88 -14.44 3.68
C ASP A 337 16.81 -13.30 4.06
N ILE A 338 16.91 -13.08 5.38
CA ILE A 338 17.75 -12.04 5.99
C ILE A 338 18.51 -12.61 7.17
N GLU A 339 19.58 -11.92 7.56
CA GLU A 339 20.22 -12.17 8.84
C GLU A 339 19.31 -11.67 9.97
N VAL A 340 18.65 -12.60 10.66
CA VAL A 340 17.76 -12.29 11.77
C VAL A 340 18.60 -11.93 13.01
N PRO A 341 18.44 -10.73 13.59
CA PRO A 341 19.14 -10.32 14.80
C PRO A 341 18.95 -11.33 15.94
N ARG A 342 20.01 -11.62 16.71
CA ARG A 342 19.97 -12.58 17.84
C ARG A 342 18.83 -12.32 18.84
N VAL A 343 18.48 -11.06 19.08
CA VAL A 343 17.37 -10.67 19.96
C VAL A 343 16.00 -11.20 19.50
N LEU A 344 15.86 -11.57 18.23
CA LEU A 344 14.66 -12.15 17.63
C LEU A 344 14.72 -13.70 17.53
N GLN A 345 15.86 -14.32 17.86
CA GLN A 345 16.05 -15.77 17.81
C GLN A 345 15.54 -16.42 19.10
N ILE A 346 14.22 -16.42 19.27
CA ILE A 346 13.57 -16.73 20.54
C ILE A 346 12.65 -17.94 20.40
N GLY A 347 12.55 -18.72 21.48
CA GLY A 347 11.68 -19.89 21.53
C GLY A 347 10.21 -19.47 21.67
N LEU A 348 9.29 -20.38 21.30
CA LEU A 348 7.86 -20.17 21.48
C LEU A 348 7.47 -20.00 22.96
N ASP A 349 8.14 -20.71 23.87
CA ASP A 349 7.88 -20.67 25.31
C ASP A 349 8.24 -19.32 25.94
N GLU A 350 9.19 -18.60 25.33
CA GLU A 350 9.60 -17.27 25.79
C GLU A 350 8.49 -16.23 25.57
N TRP A 351 7.63 -16.40 24.57
CA TRP A 351 6.48 -15.53 24.33
C TRP A 351 5.40 -15.66 25.41
N VAL A 352 5.27 -16.83 26.04
CA VAL A 352 4.22 -17.11 27.04
C VAL A 352 4.57 -16.51 28.41
N SER A 353 5.85 -16.49 28.75
CA SER A 353 6.36 -16.02 30.06
C SER A 353 6.85 -14.56 30.04
N MET A 354 6.60 -13.85 28.95
CA MET A 354 7.12 -12.50 28.71
C MET A 354 6.45 -11.46 29.61
N ASP A 355 7.26 -10.63 30.26
CA ASP A 355 6.78 -9.41 30.91
C ASP A 355 6.67 -8.24 29.91
N GLU A 356 6.07 -7.14 30.34
CA GLU A 356 5.89 -5.96 29.49
C GLU A 356 7.22 -5.42 28.96
N LYS A 357 8.24 -5.38 29.80
CA LYS A 357 9.56 -4.83 29.44
C LYS A 357 10.22 -5.67 28.34
N GLY A 358 10.19 -7.00 28.49
CA GLY A 358 10.70 -7.94 27.49
C GLY A 358 9.92 -7.84 26.18
N PHE A 359 8.60 -7.68 26.26
CA PHE A 359 7.75 -7.47 25.09
C PHE A 359 8.12 -6.20 24.33
N LEU A 360 8.19 -5.05 25.00
CA LEU A 360 8.51 -3.76 24.37
C LEU A 360 9.88 -3.78 23.69
N LEU A 361 10.88 -4.44 24.31
CA LEU A 361 12.20 -4.60 23.72
C LEU A 361 12.16 -5.40 22.41
N LYS A 362 11.38 -6.50 22.38
CA LYS A 362 11.23 -7.35 21.20
C LYS A 362 10.40 -6.68 20.12
N GLU A 363 9.30 -6.04 20.49
CA GLU A 363 8.46 -5.24 19.57
C GLU A 363 9.34 -4.21 18.85
N ARG A 364 10.20 -3.49 19.59
CA ARG A 364 11.15 -2.53 19.01
C ARG A 364 12.15 -3.19 18.06
N ALA A 365 12.72 -4.34 18.44
CA ALA A 365 13.67 -5.05 17.59
C ALA A 365 13.03 -5.55 16.27
N ILE A 366 11.78 -6.03 16.34
CA ILE A 366 10.98 -6.44 15.17
C ILE A 366 10.77 -5.25 14.23
N VAL A 367 10.35 -4.10 14.78
CA VAL A 367 10.16 -2.87 14.00
C VAL A 367 11.44 -2.42 13.30
N VAL A 368 12.57 -2.41 14.02
CA VAL A 368 13.87 -2.03 13.43
C VAL A 368 14.27 -3.00 12.32
N CYS A 369 14.06 -4.30 12.53
CA CYS A 369 14.31 -5.32 11.51
C CYS A 369 13.44 -5.09 10.26
N TYR A 370 12.13 -4.88 10.42
CA TYR A 370 11.23 -4.52 9.34
C TYR A 370 11.71 -3.29 8.57
N CYS A 371 12.01 -2.18 9.27
CA CYS A 371 12.40 -0.94 8.64
C CYS A 371 13.72 -1.08 7.86
N LYS A 372 14.71 -1.79 8.39
CA LYS A 372 15.98 -2.09 7.71
C LYS A 372 15.74 -2.93 6.45
N SER A 373 15.00 -4.03 6.58
CA SER A 373 14.68 -4.92 5.45
C SER A 373 13.93 -4.20 4.35
N PHE A 374 12.94 -3.36 4.71
CA PHE A 374 12.21 -2.54 3.76
C PHE A 374 13.13 -1.53 3.05
N TYR A 375 13.94 -0.82 3.84
CA TYR A 375 14.84 0.21 3.33
C TYR A 375 15.85 -0.35 2.32
N HIS A 376 16.49 -1.48 2.65
CA HIS A 376 17.41 -2.17 1.75
C HIS A 376 16.73 -2.69 0.49
N SER A 377 15.47 -3.14 0.61
CA SER A 377 14.73 -3.72 -0.52
C SER A 377 14.20 -2.68 -1.50
N PHE A 378 13.68 -1.56 -0.99
CA PHE A 378 12.94 -0.57 -1.80
C PHE A 378 13.66 0.77 -1.95
N CYS A 379 14.84 0.95 -1.33
CA CYS A 379 15.64 2.18 -1.39
C CYS A 379 14.84 3.45 -0.99
N ARG A 380 13.92 3.28 -0.01
CA ARG A 380 13.09 4.33 0.58
C ARG A 380 12.64 3.92 1.97
N LEU A 381 12.27 4.90 2.78
CA LEU A 381 11.67 4.63 4.09
C LEU A 381 10.26 4.02 3.91
N PRO A 382 9.87 3.04 4.74
CA PRO A 382 8.50 2.55 4.78
C PRO A 382 7.56 3.61 5.35
N THR A 383 6.27 3.42 5.11
CA THR A 383 5.20 4.18 5.72
C THR A 383 5.06 3.73 7.18
N VAL A 384 5.12 4.69 8.10
CA VAL A 384 4.98 4.42 9.53
C VAL A 384 3.50 4.20 9.87
N PRO A 385 3.12 3.05 10.48
CA PRO A 385 1.75 2.84 10.93
C PRO A 385 1.40 3.79 12.07
N ARG A 386 0.16 4.26 12.06
CA ARG A 386 -0.32 5.35 12.92
C ARG A 386 -1.56 4.92 13.68
N THR A 387 -1.91 5.66 14.72
CA THR A 387 -3.11 5.44 15.52
C THR A 387 -4.00 6.69 15.56
N LEU A 388 -5.25 6.53 15.96
CA LEU A 388 -6.20 7.61 16.17
C LEU A 388 -6.51 7.79 17.66
N SER A 389 -6.98 8.98 18.03
CA SER A 389 -7.59 9.19 19.36
C SER A 389 -8.98 8.54 19.42
N PRO A 390 -9.50 8.19 20.62
CA PRO A 390 -10.88 7.72 20.76
C PRO A 390 -11.91 8.68 20.13
N GLU A 391 -11.68 9.99 20.26
CA GLU A 391 -12.56 11.04 19.74
C GLU A 391 -12.54 11.11 18.20
N ASP A 392 -11.39 10.86 17.59
CA ASP A 392 -11.25 10.77 16.13
C ASP A 392 -11.93 9.51 15.60
N ILE A 393 -11.79 8.38 16.29
CA ILE A 393 -12.47 7.12 15.92
C ILE A 393 -13.98 7.34 15.95
N GLN A 394 -14.52 7.88 17.04
CA GLN A 394 -15.96 8.11 17.15
C GLN A 394 -16.48 9.04 16.05
N ALA A 395 -15.74 10.09 15.72
CA ALA A 395 -16.09 11.01 14.64
C ALA A 395 -16.05 10.32 13.27
N ALA A 396 -15.01 9.53 12.99
CA ALA A 396 -14.88 8.79 11.73
C ALA A 396 -15.97 7.72 11.55
N VAL A 397 -16.30 6.98 12.61
CA VAL A 397 -17.40 6.00 12.61
C VAL A 397 -18.74 6.70 12.37
N LYS A 398 -18.97 7.86 12.99
CA LYS A 398 -20.18 8.65 12.76
C LYS A 398 -20.27 9.16 11.32
N ALA A 399 -19.15 9.57 10.71
CA ALA A 399 -19.11 10.05 9.34
C ALA A 399 -19.27 8.94 8.28
N ALA A 400 -19.05 7.67 8.68
CA ALA A 400 -19.19 6.51 7.80
C ALA A 400 -20.59 5.88 7.82
N LYS A 401 -21.43 6.24 8.81
CA LYS A 401 -22.84 5.85 8.90
C LYS A 401 -23.72 6.92 8.28
#